data_AF-A0A839TFV2-F1
#
_entry.id   AF-A0A839TFV2-F1
#
_cell.length_a   1.000
_cell.length_b   1.000
_cell.length_c   1.000
_cell.angle_alpha   90.00
_cell.angle_beta   90.00
_cell.angle_gamma   90.00
#
_symmetry.space_group_name_H-M   'P 1'
#
loop_
_entity.id
_entity.type
_entity.pdbx_description
1 polymer ?
#
loop_
_entity_poly.entity_id
_entity_poly.type
_entity_poly.pdbx_seq_one_letter_code
_entity_poly.pdbx_strand_id
1 'polypeptide(L)'
;MKMSLKKIAKALLVTTFSGAMLMTTAHANNPPPTIKADAPNRYIVKKGDTLWDISGRYLDSPWRWKEIWATNKQIKNPDLIYPNDILILCVIQGKTLIGVDTGEGCAGVEKQLTGNVVSSTVSVTSTANSIPPIPWSAIQHWLDKTIIVNPADFNTTPYILASKKGNLITASGDKVYAKGVPLIVGQRYGVYREGEKYVDPKTQNIIGLEVTQVATGLVTSTETNGVTSLQLIDSYGKEVREGDRVFVELNNSIPPVFYPAPAVVNRGGMIVRVMDSISSAAKGSVVAINLGSTQGAKPGDVLTVYQKGAVIRDIKDNDTPVRLPSEHTGMVMVFNTFDNISYAYVLDSELPLNVGDQLLPPPYL
;
A
#
# COMPACT_ATOMS: atom_id res chain seq x y z
N MET A 1 76.35 36.77 16.62
CA MET A 1 77.41 35.92 16.04
C MET A 1 76.81 35.10 14.89
N LYS A 2 77.32 35.32 13.66
CA LYS A 2 77.14 34.57 12.38
C LYS A 2 75.77 34.54 11.64
N MET A 3 75.71 35.40 10.60
CA MET A 3 75.24 35.28 9.19
C MET A 3 74.42 34.07 8.67
N SER A 4 73.46 34.37 7.78
CA SER A 4 73.34 33.93 6.34
C SER A 4 71.86 33.68 5.96
N LEU A 5 71.16 34.28 4.99
CA LEU A 5 71.40 34.87 3.66
C LEU A 5 71.71 33.85 2.52
N LYS A 6 70.66 33.23 1.94
CA LYS A 6 70.34 33.19 0.48
C LYS A 6 69.45 31.99 0.06
N LYS A 7 68.38 32.34 -0.68
CA LYS A 7 67.81 31.78 -1.94
C LYS A 7 67.77 30.25 -2.17
N ILE A 8 66.64 29.77 -2.73
CA ILE A 8 66.42 28.74 -3.81
C ILE A 8 64.99 28.17 -3.61
N ALA A 9 63.98 28.64 -4.34
CA ALA A 9 63.48 28.15 -5.63
C ALA A 9 62.63 26.84 -5.58
N LYS A 10 61.37 26.97 -6.04
CA LYS A 10 60.50 25.99 -6.73
C LYS A 10 60.26 24.60 -6.09
N ALA A 11 59.02 24.40 -5.60
CA ALA A 11 58.18 23.20 -5.84
C ALA A 11 56.77 23.52 -5.32
N LEU A 12 55.81 23.91 -6.17
CA LEU A 12 54.85 23.01 -6.84
C LEU A 12 54.01 22.21 -5.82
N LEU A 13 52.90 22.80 -5.37
CA LEU A 13 51.80 22.07 -4.74
C LEU A 13 50.48 22.76 -5.09
N VAL A 14 50.05 22.53 -6.33
CA VAL A 14 48.65 22.69 -6.75
C VAL A 14 47.88 21.60 -6.00
N THR A 15 47.25 21.95 -4.89
CA THR A 15 46.35 21.06 -4.17
C THR A 15 45.03 20.97 -4.93
N THR A 16 44.91 19.96 -5.79
CA THR A 16 43.66 19.50 -6.36
C THR A 16 42.76 18.99 -5.25
N PHE A 17 41.72 19.76 -4.91
CA PHE A 17 40.65 19.34 -4.02
C PHE A 17 39.72 18.38 -4.78
N SER A 18 40.14 17.13 -4.96
CA SER A 18 39.24 16.06 -5.40
C SER A 18 38.33 15.71 -4.24
N GLY A 19 37.15 16.35 -4.19
CA GLY A 19 36.04 15.93 -3.35
C GLY A 19 35.48 14.61 -3.87
N ALA A 20 36.01 13.49 -3.36
CA ALA A 20 35.37 12.19 -3.49
C ALA A 20 34.08 12.22 -2.67
N MET A 21 32.97 12.50 -3.33
CA MET A 21 31.62 12.35 -2.80
C MET A 21 31.39 10.85 -2.56
N LEU A 22 31.62 10.40 -1.33
CA LEU A 22 31.19 9.09 -0.86
C LEU A 22 29.66 9.08 -0.86
N MET A 23 29.09 8.64 -1.98
CA MET A 23 27.71 8.17 -2.05
C MET A 23 27.61 6.95 -1.13
N THR A 24 27.15 7.17 0.10
CA THR A 24 26.73 6.08 0.97
C THR A 24 25.44 5.54 0.39
N THR A 25 25.52 4.43 -0.34
CA THR A 25 24.36 3.61 -0.61
C THR A 25 23.88 3.09 0.73
N ALA A 26 22.72 3.57 1.20
CA ALA A 26 22.03 2.97 2.32
C ALA A 26 21.58 1.57 1.88
N HIS A 27 22.43 0.56 2.07
CA HIS A 27 21.98 -0.82 2.05
C HIS A 27 21.03 -0.99 3.23
N ALA A 28 19.81 -1.44 2.98
CA ALA A 28 18.90 -1.85 4.02
C ALA A 28 19.61 -2.92 4.88
N ASN A 29 19.96 -2.57 6.12
CA ASN A 29 20.43 -3.54 7.09
C ASN A 29 19.25 -4.49 7.37
N ASN A 30 19.28 -5.70 6.80
CA ASN A 30 18.29 -6.73 7.08
C ASN A 30 18.81 -7.58 8.27
N PRO A 31 18.38 -7.30 9.52
CA PRO A 31 18.84 -8.05 10.69
C PRO A 31 18.43 -9.53 10.59
N PRO A 32 19.21 -10.45 11.19
CA PRO A 32 18.98 -11.88 11.06
C PRO A 32 17.58 -12.33 11.56
N PRO A 33 17.04 -13.44 11.03
CA PRO A 33 15.81 -14.06 11.50
C PRO A 33 15.81 -14.26 13.00
N THR A 34 14.81 -13.67 13.66
CA THR A 34 14.44 -13.99 15.02
C THR A 34 13.23 -14.90 14.94
N ILE A 35 13.42 -16.14 15.38
CA ILE A 35 12.37 -17.13 15.49
C ILE A 35 11.73 -16.99 16.86
N LYS A 36 10.40 -16.99 16.90
CA LYS A 36 9.64 -16.97 18.15
C LYS A 36 9.93 -18.24 18.97
N ALA A 37 9.99 -18.12 20.29
CA ALA A 37 10.43 -19.21 21.18
C ALA A 37 9.56 -20.48 21.11
N ASP A 38 8.33 -20.36 20.62
CA ASP A 38 7.35 -21.44 20.45
C ASP A 38 7.35 -22.06 19.05
N ALA A 39 8.24 -21.61 18.15
CA ALA A 39 8.32 -22.15 16.82
C ALA A 39 8.92 -23.57 16.80
N PRO A 40 8.30 -24.52 16.08
CA PRO A 40 8.85 -25.86 15.96
C PRO A 40 10.03 -25.87 14.99
N ASN A 41 11.04 -26.72 15.26
CA ASN A 41 12.16 -26.94 14.33
C ASN A 41 11.70 -27.44 12.95
N ARG A 42 10.55 -28.11 12.90
CA ARG A 42 9.90 -28.63 11.69
C ARG A 42 8.42 -28.30 11.72
N TYR A 43 7.92 -27.68 10.66
CA TYR A 43 6.49 -27.40 10.48
C TYR A 43 5.94 -28.24 9.33
N ILE A 44 4.78 -28.87 9.55
CA ILE A 44 4.07 -29.63 8.53
C ILE A 44 2.99 -28.72 7.95
N VAL A 45 3.11 -28.38 6.67
CA VAL A 45 2.19 -27.52 5.94
C VAL A 45 0.79 -28.11 5.96
N LYS A 46 -0.19 -27.31 6.35
CA LYS A 46 -1.60 -27.67 6.32
C LYS A 46 -2.27 -27.07 5.10
N LYS A 47 -3.42 -27.64 4.72
CA LYS A 47 -4.23 -27.11 3.62
C LYS A 47 -4.65 -25.66 3.92
N GLY A 48 -4.27 -24.74 3.05
CA GLY A 48 -4.58 -23.32 3.15
C GLY A 48 -3.47 -22.47 3.78
N ASP A 49 -2.38 -23.08 4.25
CA ASP A 49 -1.22 -22.32 4.72
C ASP A 49 -0.49 -21.65 3.55
N THR A 50 0.06 -20.47 3.80
CA THR A 50 1.00 -19.77 2.92
C THR A 50 2.33 -19.56 3.65
N LEU A 51 3.43 -19.38 2.92
CA LEU A 51 4.71 -19.04 3.56
C LEU A 51 4.61 -17.72 4.34
N TRP A 52 3.73 -16.79 3.94
CA TRP A 52 3.39 -15.58 4.69
C TRP A 52 2.75 -15.87 6.04
N ASP A 53 1.69 -16.70 6.08
CA ASP A 53 0.99 -17.02 7.34
C ASP A 53 1.92 -17.77 8.31
N ILE A 54 2.73 -18.69 7.78
CA ILE A 54 3.73 -19.44 8.56
C ILE A 54 4.81 -18.49 9.10
N SER A 55 5.26 -17.53 8.29
CA SER A 55 6.23 -16.52 8.71
C SER A 55 5.67 -15.57 9.76
N GLY A 56 4.43 -15.10 9.61
CA GLY A 56 3.79 -14.28 10.65
C GLY A 56 3.64 -15.02 11.96
N ARG A 57 3.40 -16.33 11.88
CA ARG A 57 3.25 -17.18 13.07
C ARG A 57 4.56 -17.42 13.80
N TYR A 58 5.65 -17.72 13.08
CA TYR A 58 6.88 -18.24 13.69
C TYR A 58 8.09 -17.30 13.60
N LEU A 59 8.01 -16.26 12.78
CA LEU A 59 8.99 -15.18 12.68
C LEU A 59 8.37 -13.87 13.17
N ASP A 60 9.21 -12.86 13.36
CA ASP A 60 8.77 -11.51 13.78
C ASP A 60 7.90 -10.79 12.74
N SER A 61 7.91 -11.24 11.48
CA SER A 61 7.17 -10.57 10.42
C SER A 61 6.78 -11.54 9.30
N PRO A 62 5.51 -11.51 8.83
CA PRO A 62 5.07 -12.22 7.64
C PRO A 62 5.93 -11.98 6.39
N TRP A 63 6.56 -10.81 6.27
CA TRP A 63 7.42 -10.42 5.14
C TRP A 63 8.69 -11.26 5.01
N ARG A 64 9.08 -11.97 6.08
CA ARG A 64 10.30 -12.77 6.16
C ARG A 64 10.17 -14.16 5.55
N TRP A 65 9.06 -14.44 4.87
CA TRP A 65 8.82 -15.70 4.18
C TRP A 65 9.92 -16.11 3.20
N LYS A 66 10.62 -15.14 2.60
CA LYS A 66 11.77 -15.40 1.73
C LYS A 66 12.91 -16.13 2.46
N GLU A 67 13.05 -15.91 3.76
CA GLU A 67 14.08 -16.54 4.59
C GLU A 67 13.73 -18.01 4.87
N ILE A 68 12.45 -18.31 5.10
CA ILE A 68 11.96 -19.69 5.17
C ILE A 68 12.23 -20.39 3.84
N TRP A 69 11.87 -19.77 2.72
CA TRP A 69 12.07 -20.36 1.40
C TRP A 69 13.55 -20.60 1.07
N ALA A 70 14.42 -19.64 1.36
CA ALA A 70 15.87 -19.76 1.12
C ALA A 70 16.49 -20.97 1.86
N THR A 71 15.94 -21.31 3.04
CA THR A 71 16.35 -22.47 3.83
C THR A 71 15.77 -23.78 3.29
N ASN A 72 14.61 -23.73 2.65
CA ASN A 72 13.88 -24.89 2.20
C ASN A 72 14.02 -25.08 0.68
N LYS A 73 15.25 -25.30 0.21
CA LYS A 73 15.58 -25.46 -1.23
C LYS A 73 14.85 -26.62 -1.93
N GLN A 74 14.28 -27.56 -1.17
CA GLN A 74 13.38 -28.58 -1.71
C GLN A 74 12.14 -27.98 -2.37
N ILE A 75 11.74 -26.78 -1.94
CA ILE A 75 10.64 -26.01 -2.51
C ILE A 75 11.18 -25.24 -3.71
N LYS A 76 10.98 -25.79 -4.90
CA LYS A 76 11.44 -25.16 -6.15
C LYS A 76 10.67 -23.87 -6.48
N ASN A 77 9.40 -23.83 -6.10
CA ASN A 77 8.55 -22.67 -6.29
C ASN A 77 7.97 -22.26 -4.93
N PRO A 78 8.34 -21.07 -4.39
CA PRO A 78 7.85 -20.62 -3.07
C PRO A 78 6.32 -20.47 -3.02
N ASP A 79 5.72 -20.40 -4.20
CA ASP A 79 4.30 -20.24 -4.42
C ASP A 79 3.49 -21.54 -4.33
N LEU A 80 4.17 -22.69 -4.30
CA LEU A 80 3.53 -24.01 -4.32
C LEU A 80 4.02 -24.82 -3.14
N ILE A 81 3.41 -24.57 -1.98
CA ILE A 81 3.52 -25.44 -0.81
C ILE A 81 2.25 -26.30 -0.71
N TYR A 82 2.43 -27.59 -0.45
CA TYR A 82 1.36 -28.58 -0.42
C TYR A 82 1.12 -29.09 0.99
N PRO A 83 -0.11 -29.53 1.30
CA PRO A 83 -0.38 -30.24 2.55
C PRO A 83 0.59 -31.41 2.74
N ASN A 84 1.19 -31.50 3.92
CA ASN A 84 2.24 -32.43 4.34
C ASN A 84 3.67 -32.10 3.88
N ASP A 85 3.91 -30.97 3.20
CA ASP A 85 5.26 -30.47 3.02
C ASP A 85 5.89 -30.15 4.38
N ILE A 86 7.19 -30.44 4.53
CA ILE A 86 7.94 -30.18 5.77
C ILE A 86 8.82 -28.95 5.55
N LEU A 87 8.55 -27.91 6.34
CA LEU A 87 9.36 -26.70 6.42
C LEU A 87 10.29 -26.76 7.62
N ILE A 88 11.56 -26.43 7.39
CA ILE A 88 12.55 -26.21 8.44
C ILE A 88 12.53 -24.74 8.82
N LEU A 89 12.39 -24.46 10.11
CA LEU A 89 12.28 -23.12 10.68
C LEU A 89 13.46 -22.80 11.62
N CYS A 90 14.68 -23.31 11.38
CA CYS A 90 15.82 -23.14 12.29
C CYS A 90 16.67 -21.91 11.97
N VAL A 91 17.17 -21.17 12.97
CA VAL A 91 18.19 -20.11 12.82
C VAL A 91 19.57 -20.66 13.14
N ILE A 92 20.54 -20.45 12.25
CA ILE A 92 21.92 -20.88 12.43
C ILE A 92 22.81 -19.64 12.38
N GLN A 93 23.43 -19.34 13.52
CA GLN A 93 24.54 -18.39 13.68
C GLN A 93 24.36 -17.00 13.03
N GLY A 94 23.19 -16.36 13.18
CA GLY A 94 23.01 -14.93 12.88
C GLY A 94 23.32 -14.51 11.44
N LYS A 95 23.39 -15.46 10.50
CA LYS A 95 23.55 -15.22 9.06
C LYS A 95 22.52 -16.03 8.30
N THR A 96 22.13 -15.49 7.16
CA THR A 96 21.11 -15.99 6.25
C THR A 96 21.28 -17.49 5.99
N LEU A 97 20.18 -18.20 6.16
CA LEU A 97 20.10 -19.64 6.22
C LEU A 97 20.23 -20.29 4.84
N ILE A 98 21.18 -21.21 4.70
CA ILE A 98 21.35 -22.04 3.51
C ILE A 98 21.69 -23.47 3.95
N GLY A 99 20.79 -24.42 3.75
CA GLY A 99 21.11 -25.85 3.80
C GLY A 99 19.95 -26.71 3.31
N VAL A 100 20.24 -27.96 2.97
CA VAL A 100 19.25 -28.93 2.46
C VAL A 100 19.03 -29.97 3.56
N ASP A 101 17.77 -30.30 3.88
CA ASP A 101 17.45 -31.32 4.88
C ASP A 101 18.03 -32.69 4.48
N THR A 102 18.91 -33.23 5.31
CA THR A 102 19.40 -34.62 5.21
C THR A 102 18.68 -35.57 6.17
N GLY A 103 17.58 -35.13 6.81
CA GLY A 103 16.81 -35.89 7.81
C GLY A 103 17.23 -35.61 9.26
N GLU A 104 18.31 -34.85 9.49
CA GLU A 104 18.86 -34.57 10.82
C GLU A 104 18.31 -33.27 11.47
N GLY A 105 17.42 -32.53 10.80
CA GLY A 105 16.86 -31.27 11.33
C GLY A 105 17.91 -30.15 11.38
N CYS A 106 17.84 -29.24 12.37
CA CYS A 106 18.78 -28.11 12.46
C CYS A 106 20.26 -28.54 12.50
N ALA A 107 20.55 -29.71 13.08
CA ALA A 107 21.91 -30.25 13.20
C ALA A 107 22.53 -30.68 11.84
N GLY A 108 21.69 -31.11 10.88
CA GLY A 108 22.16 -31.45 9.53
C GLY A 108 22.50 -30.21 8.69
N VAL A 109 21.73 -29.14 8.87
CA VAL A 109 21.94 -27.85 8.21
C VAL A 109 23.21 -27.16 8.73
N GLU A 110 23.49 -27.24 10.02
CA GLU A 110 24.72 -26.69 10.64
C GLU A 110 25.99 -27.40 10.14
N LYS A 111 25.97 -28.73 9.99
CA LYS A 111 27.10 -29.49 9.43
C LYS A 111 27.44 -29.08 7.99
N GLN A 112 26.45 -28.81 7.15
CA GLN A 112 26.68 -28.39 5.75
C GLN A 112 27.29 -26.98 5.64
N LEU A 113 26.98 -26.08 6.57
CA LEU A 113 27.54 -24.72 6.62
C LEU A 113 29.03 -24.70 7.01
N THR A 114 29.52 -25.71 7.75
CA THR A 114 30.95 -25.86 8.06
C THR A 114 31.78 -26.42 6.88
N GLY A 115 31.12 -26.87 5.80
CA GLY A 115 31.76 -27.16 4.52
C GLY A 115 31.78 -25.91 3.62
N ASN A 116 32.77 -25.80 2.74
CA ASN A 116 32.91 -24.68 1.79
C ASN A 116 31.64 -24.53 0.92
N VAL A 117 30.72 -23.63 1.30
CA VAL A 117 29.56 -23.25 0.49
C VAL A 117 29.84 -21.91 -0.20
N VAL A 118 29.86 -21.98 -1.53
CA VAL A 118 29.89 -20.82 -2.43
C VAL A 118 28.65 -19.96 -2.20
N SER A 119 28.86 -18.71 -1.82
CA SER A 119 27.81 -17.69 -1.74
C SER A 119 27.22 -17.46 -3.13
N SER A 120 26.11 -18.13 -3.42
CA SER A 120 25.33 -17.88 -4.63
C SER A 120 24.30 -16.81 -4.29
N THR A 121 24.50 -15.60 -4.82
CA THR A 121 23.50 -14.53 -4.78
C THR A 121 22.30 -14.97 -5.60
N VAL A 122 21.29 -15.56 -4.95
CA VAL A 122 20.01 -15.86 -5.58
C VAL A 122 19.36 -14.53 -5.94
N SER A 123 19.39 -14.19 -7.22
CA SER A 123 18.57 -13.11 -7.75
C SER A 123 17.13 -13.63 -7.82
N VAL A 124 16.30 -13.21 -6.88
CA VAL A 124 14.90 -13.61 -6.78
C VAL A 124 14.08 -12.77 -7.76
N THR A 125 13.75 -13.34 -8.91
CA THR A 125 12.80 -12.74 -9.84
C THR A 125 11.41 -13.33 -9.57
N SER A 126 10.49 -12.47 -9.12
CA SER A 126 9.04 -12.66 -8.93
C SER A 126 8.55 -13.47 -7.71
N THR A 127 7.63 -12.82 -6.98
CA THR A 127 7.13 -13.05 -5.61
C THR A 127 5.64 -13.45 -5.59
N ALA A 128 5.20 -14.32 -6.50
CA ALA A 128 3.82 -14.28 -6.95
C ALA A 128 2.76 -14.98 -6.06
N ASN A 129 3.08 -15.90 -5.14
CA ASN A 129 2.04 -16.57 -4.31
C ASN A 129 2.47 -16.98 -2.89
N SER A 130 3.56 -16.45 -2.35
CA SER A 130 3.84 -16.63 -0.91
C SER A 130 2.91 -15.84 0.01
N ILE A 131 2.12 -14.93 -0.56
CA ILE A 131 1.18 -14.03 0.11
C ILE A 131 -0.19 -14.28 -0.53
N PRO A 132 -1.26 -14.47 0.25
CA PRO A 132 -2.57 -14.74 -0.32
C PRO A 132 -3.01 -13.57 -1.21
N PRO A 133 -3.47 -13.83 -2.46
CA PRO A 133 -4.06 -12.79 -3.28
C PRO A 133 -5.30 -12.24 -2.57
N ILE A 134 -5.54 -10.92 -2.68
CA ILE A 134 -6.76 -10.32 -2.12
C ILE A 134 -7.96 -10.97 -2.82
N PRO A 135 -8.88 -11.62 -2.09
CA PRO A 135 -10.06 -12.19 -2.72
C PRO A 135 -10.91 -11.05 -3.28
N TRP A 136 -11.29 -11.16 -4.56
CA TRP A 136 -12.12 -10.15 -5.24
C TRP A 136 -13.37 -9.79 -4.44
N SER A 137 -14.03 -10.78 -3.82
CA SER A 137 -15.22 -10.58 -2.97
C SER A 137 -15.00 -9.66 -1.77
N ALA A 138 -13.78 -9.55 -1.24
CA ALA A 138 -13.48 -8.68 -0.11
C ALA A 138 -13.33 -7.20 -0.51
N ILE A 139 -13.02 -6.93 -1.78
CA ILE A 139 -12.80 -5.56 -2.29
C ILE A 139 -13.86 -5.10 -3.27
N GLN A 140 -14.67 -5.99 -3.84
CA GLN A 140 -15.62 -5.67 -4.90
C GLN A 140 -16.57 -4.52 -4.52
N HIS A 141 -17.05 -4.47 -3.28
CA HIS A 141 -17.93 -3.39 -2.82
C HIS A 141 -17.28 -2.00 -2.94
N TRP A 142 -15.96 -1.91 -2.77
CA TRP A 142 -15.18 -0.67 -2.82
C TRP A 142 -14.69 -0.30 -4.22
N LEU A 143 -14.69 -1.28 -5.12
CA LEU A 143 -14.27 -1.12 -6.50
C LEU A 143 -15.44 -0.73 -7.40
N ASP A 144 -16.66 -1.04 -7.00
CA ASP A 144 -17.82 -0.76 -7.83
C ASP A 144 -18.22 0.72 -7.72
N LYS A 145 -18.06 1.44 -8.84
CA LYS A 145 -18.62 2.77 -9.08
C LYS A 145 -18.21 3.88 -8.12
N THR A 146 -17.25 3.65 -7.23
CA THR A 146 -16.73 4.68 -6.31
C THR A 146 -15.36 5.13 -6.76
N ILE A 147 -15.18 6.44 -6.92
CA ILE A 147 -13.91 7.06 -7.31
C ILE A 147 -13.60 8.22 -6.36
N ILE A 148 -12.33 8.55 -6.25
CA ILE A 148 -11.87 9.72 -5.52
C ILE A 148 -11.49 10.81 -6.52
N VAL A 149 -12.03 12.00 -6.32
CA VAL A 149 -11.76 13.17 -7.15
C VAL A 149 -11.22 14.31 -6.30
N ASN A 150 -10.63 15.30 -6.96
CA ASN A 150 -10.26 16.55 -6.32
C ASN A 150 -11.54 17.40 -6.05
N PRO A 151 -11.79 17.83 -4.80
CA PRO A 151 -12.95 18.65 -4.48
C PRO A 151 -13.04 19.96 -5.29
N ALA A 152 -11.88 20.56 -5.63
CA ALA A 152 -11.84 21.80 -6.40
C ALA A 152 -12.36 21.58 -7.83
N ASP A 153 -11.88 20.53 -8.50
CA ASP A 153 -12.28 20.19 -9.86
C ASP A 153 -13.74 19.76 -9.90
N PHE A 154 -14.18 18.95 -8.93
CA PHE A 154 -15.56 18.48 -8.82
C PHE A 154 -16.57 19.63 -8.79
N ASN A 155 -16.29 20.71 -8.06
CA ASN A 155 -17.19 21.86 -7.96
C ASN A 155 -17.38 22.63 -9.28
N THR A 156 -16.44 22.50 -10.23
CA THR A 156 -16.54 23.15 -11.55
C THR A 156 -17.37 22.35 -12.55
N THR A 157 -17.66 21.07 -12.25
CA THR A 157 -18.38 20.19 -13.15
C THR A 157 -19.88 20.55 -13.24
N PRO A 158 -20.53 20.33 -14.40
CA PRO A 158 -21.98 20.50 -14.54
C PRO A 158 -22.77 19.69 -13.51
N TYR A 159 -23.96 20.18 -13.15
CA TYR A 159 -24.86 19.49 -12.23
C TYR A 159 -26.21 19.20 -12.89
N ILE A 160 -26.89 18.16 -12.42
CA ILE A 160 -28.25 17.82 -12.81
C ILE A 160 -29.18 18.90 -12.28
N LEU A 161 -29.79 19.63 -13.22
CA LEU A 161 -30.76 20.68 -12.95
C LEU A 161 -32.16 20.11 -12.73
N ALA A 162 -32.58 19.15 -13.55
CA ALA A 162 -33.92 18.56 -13.48
C ALA A 162 -33.98 17.21 -14.22
N SER A 163 -34.89 16.34 -13.78
CA SER A 163 -35.31 15.16 -14.53
C SER A 163 -36.58 15.45 -15.35
N LYS A 164 -36.71 14.90 -16.56
CA LYS A 164 -37.93 15.03 -17.37
C LYS A 164 -39.02 14.08 -16.84
N LYS A 165 -40.23 14.61 -16.68
CA LYS A 165 -41.42 14.09 -15.96
C LYS A 165 -41.32 14.31 -14.46
N GLY A 166 -42.36 14.91 -13.89
CA GLY A 166 -42.53 15.21 -12.46
C GLY A 166 -42.67 13.98 -11.56
N ASN A 167 -41.97 12.90 -11.86
CA ASN A 167 -41.78 11.74 -11.02
C ASN A 167 -40.38 11.85 -10.40
N LEU A 168 -40.29 11.76 -9.07
CA LEU A 168 -39.03 11.89 -8.32
C LEU A 168 -37.98 10.81 -8.63
N ILE A 169 -38.32 9.78 -9.41
CA ILE A 169 -37.45 8.63 -9.67
C ILE A 169 -37.11 8.61 -11.16
N THR A 170 -35.83 8.83 -11.46
CA THR A 170 -35.28 8.72 -12.82
C THR A 170 -34.56 7.38 -12.99
N ALA A 171 -34.92 6.62 -14.03
CA ALA A 171 -34.33 5.33 -14.37
C ALA A 171 -33.59 5.35 -15.71
N SER A 172 -32.94 4.23 -16.06
CA SER A 172 -32.37 4.05 -17.42
C SER A 172 -33.45 4.30 -18.49
N GLY A 173 -33.07 5.02 -19.55
CA GLY A 173 -33.97 5.45 -20.63
C GLY A 173 -34.57 6.85 -20.46
N ASP A 174 -34.60 7.38 -19.23
CA ASP A 174 -35.14 8.71 -18.97
C ASP A 174 -34.19 9.82 -19.43
N LYS A 175 -34.77 11.00 -19.64
CA LYS A 175 -34.05 12.21 -20.05
C LYS A 175 -33.84 13.12 -18.84
N VAL A 176 -32.60 13.51 -18.59
CA VAL A 176 -32.23 14.49 -17.58
C VAL A 176 -31.60 15.72 -18.22
N TYR A 177 -31.61 16.82 -17.48
CA TYR A 177 -31.06 18.09 -17.89
C TYR A 177 -29.93 18.48 -16.93
N ALA A 178 -28.74 18.71 -17.47
CA ALA A 178 -27.60 19.23 -16.72
C ALA A 178 -27.39 20.71 -17.05
N LYS A 179 -26.85 21.48 -16.11
CA LYS A 179 -26.49 22.88 -16.30
C LYS A 179 -25.04 23.11 -15.89
N GLY A 180 -24.31 23.89 -16.68
CA GLY A 180 -22.92 24.24 -16.39
C GLY A 180 -22.11 24.37 -17.67
N VAL A 181 -20.85 23.93 -17.61
CA VAL A 181 -19.98 23.84 -18.79
C VAL A 181 -20.64 22.97 -19.86
N PRO A 182 -20.73 23.43 -21.12
CA PRO A 182 -21.31 22.66 -22.22
C PRO A 182 -20.68 21.26 -22.36
N LEU A 183 -21.51 20.22 -22.34
CA LEU A 183 -21.05 18.87 -22.63
C LEU A 183 -21.08 18.59 -24.13
N ILE A 184 -20.24 17.64 -24.57
CA ILE A 184 -20.09 17.27 -25.98
C ILE A 184 -21.24 16.37 -26.39
N VAL A 185 -21.99 16.78 -27.42
CA VAL A 185 -23.09 15.99 -27.98
C VAL A 185 -22.56 14.69 -28.58
N GLY A 186 -23.23 13.57 -28.27
CA GLY A 186 -22.82 12.23 -28.70
C GLY A 186 -21.80 11.55 -27.79
N GLN A 187 -21.32 12.21 -26.73
CA GLN A 187 -20.40 11.62 -25.76
C GLN A 187 -21.13 11.08 -24.52
N ARG A 188 -20.61 9.97 -23.96
CA ARG A 188 -21.05 9.40 -22.69
C ARG A 188 -20.40 10.11 -21.51
N TYR A 189 -21.20 10.41 -20.50
CA TYR A 189 -20.77 10.99 -19.24
C TYR A 189 -21.34 10.20 -18.07
N GLY A 190 -20.58 10.11 -16.99
CA GLY A 190 -21.05 9.58 -15.72
C GLY A 190 -21.80 10.65 -14.94
N VAL A 191 -22.83 10.22 -14.21
CA VAL A 191 -23.52 11.02 -13.20
C VAL A 191 -23.07 10.52 -11.83
N TYR A 192 -22.60 11.44 -11.00
CA TYR A 192 -21.93 11.14 -9.75
C TYR A 192 -22.57 11.89 -8.59
N ARG A 193 -22.73 11.19 -7.48
CA ARG A 193 -23.19 11.75 -6.21
C ARG A 193 -22.01 12.07 -5.31
N GLU A 194 -22.02 13.26 -4.73
CA GLU A 194 -21.07 13.65 -3.70
C GLU A 194 -21.22 12.75 -2.47
N GLY A 195 -20.09 12.20 -2.01
CA GLY A 195 -19.98 11.42 -0.80
C GLY A 195 -19.15 12.14 0.26
N GLU A 196 -18.31 11.38 0.95
CA GLU A 196 -17.54 11.90 2.07
C GLU A 196 -16.16 12.46 1.66
N LYS A 197 -15.63 13.35 2.49
CA LYS A 197 -14.33 14.00 2.25
C LYS A 197 -13.22 13.26 2.99
N TYR A 198 -12.09 13.11 2.31
CA TYR A 198 -10.87 12.58 2.91
C TYR A 198 -10.01 13.72 3.43
N VAL A 199 -9.72 13.72 4.73
CA VAL A 199 -8.97 14.78 5.41
C VAL A 199 -7.67 14.20 5.95
N ASP A 200 -6.54 14.80 5.57
CA ASP A 200 -5.24 14.37 6.07
C ASP A 200 -5.15 14.58 7.59
N PRO A 201 -4.91 13.54 8.41
CA PRO A 201 -4.91 13.67 9.86
C PRO A 201 -3.85 14.63 10.42
N LYS A 202 -2.73 14.83 9.70
CA LYS A 202 -1.62 15.68 10.13
C LYS A 202 -1.82 17.13 9.73
N THR A 203 -2.29 17.39 8.51
CA THR A 203 -2.42 18.77 8.00
C THR A 203 -3.83 19.34 8.12
N GLN A 204 -4.84 18.50 8.36
CA GLN A 204 -6.26 18.85 8.36
C GLN A 204 -6.77 19.39 7.01
N ASN A 205 -6.01 19.19 5.94
CA ASN A 205 -6.41 19.56 4.58
C ASN A 205 -7.23 18.44 3.93
N ILE A 206 -8.19 18.82 3.10
CA ILE A 206 -8.96 17.88 2.28
C ILE A 206 -8.06 17.40 1.14
N ILE A 207 -7.79 16.10 1.10
CA ILE A 207 -6.90 15.45 0.12
C ILE A 207 -7.67 14.66 -0.95
N GLY A 208 -8.99 14.54 -0.80
CA GLY A 208 -9.86 13.91 -1.79
C GLY A 208 -11.34 14.00 -1.41
N LEU A 209 -12.20 13.79 -2.40
CA LEU A 209 -13.63 13.69 -2.26
C LEU A 209 -14.09 12.36 -2.85
N GLU A 210 -14.79 11.56 -2.05
CA GLU A 210 -15.44 10.36 -2.54
C GLU A 210 -16.66 10.73 -3.37
N VAL A 211 -16.80 10.13 -4.54
CA VAL A 211 -17.99 10.27 -5.36
C VAL A 211 -18.44 8.91 -5.90
N THR A 212 -19.74 8.66 -5.85
CA THR A 212 -20.32 7.40 -6.35
C THR A 212 -21.02 7.65 -7.67
N GLN A 213 -20.69 6.89 -8.71
CA GLN A 213 -21.40 6.90 -9.98
C GLN A 213 -22.80 6.28 -9.79
N VAL A 214 -23.85 7.07 -10.03
CA VAL A 214 -25.25 6.63 -9.91
C VAL A 214 -25.86 6.23 -11.25
N ALA A 215 -25.36 6.80 -12.35
CA ALA A 215 -25.84 6.53 -13.70
C ALA A 215 -24.79 6.88 -14.77
N THR A 216 -25.08 6.47 -16.00
CA THR A 216 -24.37 6.91 -17.20
C THR A 216 -25.37 7.49 -18.18
N GLY A 217 -25.05 8.62 -18.80
CA GLY A 217 -25.90 9.28 -19.78
C GLY A 217 -25.16 9.64 -21.06
N LEU A 218 -25.87 9.56 -22.19
CA LEU A 218 -25.43 10.07 -23.49
C LEU A 218 -25.98 11.47 -23.71
N VAL A 219 -25.11 12.40 -24.05
CA VAL A 219 -25.54 13.78 -24.34
C VAL A 219 -26.25 13.82 -25.69
N THR A 220 -27.50 14.27 -25.70
CA THR A 220 -28.33 14.33 -26.92
C THR A 220 -28.40 15.72 -27.55
N SER A 221 -28.32 16.78 -26.74
CA SER A 221 -28.36 18.16 -27.23
C SER A 221 -27.80 19.12 -26.17
N THR A 222 -27.25 20.24 -26.61
CA THR A 222 -26.79 21.33 -25.73
C THR A 222 -27.37 22.64 -26.23
N GLU A 223 -28.08 23.35 -25.36
CA GLU A 223 -28.75 24.60 -25.65
C GLU A 223 -27.83 25.81 -25.34
N THR A 224 -28.08 26.96 -25.96
CA THR A 224 -27.27 28.17 -25.79
C THR A 224 -27.33 28.77 -24.39
N ASN A 225 -28.34 28.41 -23.60
CA ASN A 225 -28.51 28.83 -22.20
C ASN A 225 -27.66 28.00 -21.21
N GLY A 226 -26.78 27.13 -21.71
CA GLY A 226 -25.91 26.28 -20.90
C GLY A 226 -26.59 25.05 -20.31
N VAL A 227 -27.80 24.72 -20.79
CA VAL A 227 -28.50 23.48 -20.43
C VAL A 227 -28.19 22.40 -21.44
N THR A 228 -27.72 21.26 -20.95
CA THR A 228 -27.48 20.07 -21.75
C THR A 228 -28.52 19.01 -21.42
N SER A 229 -29.03 18.36 -22.46
CA SER A 229 -29.89 17.19 -22.36
C SER A 229 -29.06 15.90 -22.38
N LEU A 230 -29.27 15.02 -21.40
CA LEU A 230 -28.68 13.69 -21.35
C LEU A 230 -29.79 12.63 -21.34
N GLN A 231 -29.62 11.59 -22.14
CA GLN A 231 -30.43 10.38 -22.05
C GLN A 231 -29.67 9.36 -21.21
N LEU A 232 -30.27 8.91 -20.11
CA LEU A 232 -29.67 7.89 -19.25
C LEU A 232 -29.64 6.55 -19.99
N ILE A 233 -28.48 5.91 -20.00
CA ILE A 233 -28.27 4.58 -20.57
C ILE A 233 -28.26 3.54 -19.47
N ASP A 234 -27.54 3.81 -18.38
CA ASP A 234 -27.35 2.87 -17.28
C ASP A 234 -27.70 3.56 -15.96
N SER A 235 -28.27 2.80 -15.01
CA SER A 235 -28.54 3.25 -13.63
C SER A 235 -28.10 2.16 -12.66
N TYR A 236 -27.37 2.55 -11.62
CA TYR A 236 -26.63 1.62 -10.75
C TYR A 236 -27.22 1.54 -9.34
N GLY A 237 -28.51 1.21 -9.23
CA GLY A 237 -29.19 1.00 -7.94
C GLY A 237 -29.45 2.26 -7.11
N LYS A 238 -29.06 3.43 -7.63
CA LYS A 238 -29.38 4.76 -7.08
C LYS A 238 -30.09 5.59 -8.15
N GLU A 239 -31.13 6.29 -7.75
CA GLU A 239 -31.82 7.29 -8.58
C GLU A 239 -30.92 8.50 -8.83
N VAL A 240 -31.04 9.12 -10.01
CA VAL A 240 -30.41 10.40 -10.32
C VAL A 240 -31.20 11.52 -9.65
N ARG A 241 -30.51 12.43 -8.96
CA ARG A 241 -31.12 13.54 -8.22
C ARG A 241 -30.62 14.88 -8.72
N GLU A 242 -31.41 15.91 -8.46
CA GLU A 242 -30.97 17.30 -8.63
C GLU A 242 -29.73 17.55 -7.77
N GLY A 243 -28.74 18.23 -8.35
CA GLY A 243 -27.45 18.48 -7.71
C GLY A 243 -26.40 17.39 -7.90
N ASP A 244 -26.76 16.17 -8.37
CA ASP A 244 -25.77 15.19 -8.79
C ASP A 244 -24.91 15.80 -9.92
N ARG A 245 -23.63 15.44 -9.99
CA ARG A 245 -22.65 16.08 -10.90
C ARG A 245 -22.32 15.21 -12.09
N VAL A 246 -22.00 15.84 -13.22
CA VAL A 246 -21.81 15.17 -14.49
C VAL A 246 -20.41 15.46 -15.02
N PHE A 247 -19.63 14.42 -15.22
CA PHE A 247 -18.30 14.52 -15.84
C PHE A 247 -17.92 13.22 -16.54
N VAL A 248 -16.81 13.25 -17.27
CA VAL A 248 -16.37 12.12 -18.09
C VAL A 248 -16.20 10.86 -17.24
N GLU A 249 -16.50 9.69 -17.80
CA GLU A 249 -16.26 8.44 -17.08
C GLU A 249 -14.76 8.25 -16.88
N LEU A 250 -14.35 8.13 -15.62
CA LEU A 250 -12.98 7.79 -15.28
C LEU A 250 -12.85 6.26 -15.31
N ASN A 251 -12.12 5.74 -16.28
CA ASN A 251 -11.83 4.31 -16.33
C ASN A 251 -10.84 3.97 -15.22
N ASN A 252 -11.34 3.45 -14.11
CA ASN A 252 -10.51 2.87 -13.08
C ASN A 252 -10.28 1.38 -13.38
N SER A 253 -9.27 1.08 -14.19
CA SER A 253 -8.91 -0.30 -14.52
C SER A 253 -8.15 -0.92 -13.34
N ILE A 254 -8.81 -1.84 -12.64
CA ILE A 254 -8.20 -2.58 -11.53
C ILE A 254 -7.71 -3.92 -12.06
N PRO A 255 -6.43 -4.29 -11.86
CA PRO A 255 -5.93 -5.58 -12.30
C PRO A 255 -6.67 -6.72 -11.55
N PRO A 256 -6.94 -7.85 -12.21
CA PRO A 256 -7.70 -8.96 -11.62
C PRO A 256 -6.94 -9.68 -10.50
N VAL A 257 -5.62 -9.52 -10.45
CA VAL A 257 -4.73 -10.12 -9.45
C VAL A 257 -3.70 -9.07 -9.06
N PHE A 258 -3.46 -8.93 -7.75
CA PHE A 258 -2.41 -8.08 -7.21
C PHE A 258 -1.28 -8.97 -6.69
N TYR A 259 -0.06 -8.64 -7.09
CA TYR A 259 1.13 -9.28 -6.57
C TYR A 259 1.77 -8.34 -5.55
N PRO A 260 1.91 -8.78 -4.30
CA PRO A 260 2.51 -7.93 -3.29
C PRO A 260 3.98 -7.68 -3.57
N ALA A 261 4.36 -6.42 -3.51
CA ALA A 261 5.73 -5.92 -3.64
C ALA A 261 5.99 -4.90 -2.53
N PRO A 262 7.23 -4.77 -2.02
CA PRO A 262 7.52 -3.75 -1.04
C PRO A 262 7.34 -2.37 -1.67
N ALA A 263 6.60 -1.49 -0.99
CA ALA A 263 6.26 -0.17 -1.52
C ALA A 263 7.50 0.70 -1.77
N VAL A 264 7.57 1.33 -2.95
CA VAL A 264 8.61 2.30 -3.30
C VAL A 264 7.99 3.69 -3.33
N VAL A 265 7.81 4.26 -2.14
CA VAL A 265 7.18 5.57 -1.95
C VAL A 265 8.20 6.64 -1.55
N ASN A 266 7.97 7.88 -2.00
CA ASN A 266 8.88 9.00 -1.76
C ASN A 266 8.88 9.48 -0.29
N ARG A 267 7.85 9.13 0.48
CA ARG A 267 7.69 9.47 1.89
C ARG A 267 6.82 8.45 2.62
N GLY A 268 6.87 8.47 3.95
CA GLY A 268 5.89 7.76 4.78
C GLY A 268 4.47 8.32 4.61
N GLY A 269 3.49 7.45 4.86
CA GLY A 269 2.06 7.75 4.81
C GLY A 269 1.39 7.65 6.17
N MET A 270 0.08 7.84 6.19
CA MET A 270 -0.81 7.61 7.31
C MET A 270 -2.14 7.05 6.84
N ILE A 271 -2.79 6.28 7.71
CA ILE A 271 -4.19 5.90 7.54
C ILE A 271 -5.05 7.14 7.72
N VAL A 272 -5.86 7.44 6.71
CA VAL A 272 -6.74 8.62 6.65
C VAL A 272 -8.15 8.26 7.12
N ARG A 273 -8.57 7.04 6.80
CA ARG A 273 -9.91 6.54 7.11
C ARG A 273 -9.91 5.02 7.16
N VAL A 274 -10.72 4.48 8.06
CA VAL A 274 -11.10 3.07 8.07
C VAL A 274 -12.45 2.92 7.38
N MET A 275 -12.57 1.97 6.46
CA MET A 275 -13.82 1.71 5.75
C MET A 275 -14.70 0.72 6.51
N ASP A 276 -16.03 0.90 6.45
CA ASP A 276 -17.07 0.06 7.10
C ASP A 276 -16.96 -0.16 8.62
N SER A 277 -16.06 0.54 9.31
CA SER A 277 -15.85 0.39 10.76
C SER A 277 -16.04 1.71 11.50
N ILE A 278 -16.52 1.60 12.74
CA ILE A 278 -16.86 2.72 13.61
C ILE A 278 -15.59 3.48 14.06
N SER A 279 -14.42 2.84 14.08
CA SER A 279 -13.17 3.52 14.50
C SER A 279 -11.85 2.82 14.15
N SER A 280 -11.83 1.49 13.98
CA SER A 280 -10.58 0.73 13.82
C SER A 280 -10.68 -0.39 12.79
N ALA A 281 -9.58 -0.68 12.11
CA ALA A 281 -9.44 -1.74 11.11
C ALA A 281 -8.71 -2.95 11.70
N ALA A 282 -9.03 -4.14 11.20
CA ALA A 282 -8.31 -5.38 11.49
C ALA A 282 -8.03 -6.15 10.19
N LYS A 283 -7.31 -7.27 10.27
CA LYS A 283 -7.10 -8.18 9.13
C LYS A 283 -8.41 -8.40 8.35
N GLY A 284 -8.35 -8.17 7.05
CA GLY A 284 -9.51 -8.27 6.14
C GLY A 284 -10.30 -6.98 5.92
N SER A 285 -9.99 -5.91 6.66
CA SER A 285 -10.62 -4.60 6.48
C SER A 285 -9.98 -3.81 5.34
N VAL A 286 -10.65 -2.75 4.89
CA VAL A 286 -10.11 -1.78 3.93
C VAL A 286 -9.87 -0.45 4.63
N VAL A 287 -8.75 0.18 4.30
CA VAL A 287 -8.35 1.50 4.80
C VAL A 287 -7.98 2.42 3.63
N ALA A 288 -8.26 3.70 3.78
CA ALA A 288 -7.77 4.73 2.87
C ALA A 288 -6.50 5.35 3.45
N ILE A 289 -5.48 5.55 2.61
CA ILE A 289 -4.16 6.05 2.99
C ILE A 289 -3.79 7.30 2.20
N ASN A 290 -3.05 8.24 2.79
CA ASN A 290 -2.63 9.49 2.13
C ASN A 290 -1.37 9.32 1.24
N LEU A 291 -1.26 8.17 0.60
CA LEU A 291 -0.23 7.84 -0.39
C LEU A 291 -0.95 7.48 -1.68
N GLY A 292 -0.84 8.35 -2.69
CA GLY A 292 -1.36 8.11 -4.04
C GLY A 292 -0.25 7.92 -5.07
N SER A 293 -0.64 7.96 -6.34
CA SER A 293 0.25 7.83 -7.50
C SER A 293 1.31 8.93 -7.52
N THR A 294 0.98 10.14 -7.06
CA THR A 294 1.92 11.26 -6.95
C THR A 294 3.00 11.03 -5.90
N GLN A 295 2.78 10.16 -4.92
CA GLN A 295 3.78 9.71 -3.95
C GLN A 295 4.50 8.42 -4.35
N GLY A 296 4.15 7.84 -5.50
CA GLY A 296 4.74 6.61 -6.02
C GLY A 296 4.01 5.33 -5.63
N ALA A 297 2.88 5.41 -4.90
CA ALA A 297 2.10 4.23 -4.55
C ALA A 297 1.53 3.56 -5.80
N LYS A 298 1.52 2.23 -5.82
CA LYS A 298 0.97 1.42 -6.91
C LYS A 298 0.14 0.27 -6.37
N PRO A 299 -0.85 -0.24 -7.12
CA PRO A 299 -1.51 -1.48 -6.77
C PRO A 299 -0.50 -2.63 -6.65
N GLY A 300 -0.56 -3.38 -5.55
CA GLY A 300 0.42 -4.39 -5.15
C GLY A 300 1.42 -3.91 -4.10
N ASP A 301 1.57 -2.60 -3.87
CA ASP A 301 2.52 -2.10 -2.88
C ASP A 301 2.09 -2.46 -1.46
N VAL A 302 3.01 -3.07 -0.71
CA VAL A 302 2.83 -3.42 0.70
C VAL A 302 3.57 -2.44 1.58
N LEU A 303 2.87 -1.98 2.61
CA LEU A 303 3.34 -1.05 3.62
C LEU A 303 3.15 -1.67 5.01
N THR A 304 4.10 -1.39 5.89
CA THR A 304 4.01 -1.71 7.32
C THR A 304 3.32 -0.58 8.06
N VAL A 305 2.42 -0.93 8.96
CA VAL A 305 1.66 -0.01 9.81
C VAL A 305 2.31 0.06 11.19
N TYR A 306 2.52 1.28 11.66
CA TYR A 306 3.06 1.59 12.97
C TYR A 306 2.07 2.46 13.74
N GLN A 307 1.56 1.93 14.85
CA GLN A 307 0.75 2.69 15.79
C GLN A 307 1.66 3.58 16.63
N LYS A 308 1.32 4.87 16.75
CA LYS A 308 2.07 5.78 17.62
C LYS A 308 1.83 5.41 19.08
N GLY A 309 2.91 5.27 19.84
CA GLY A 309 2.81 5.06 21.27
C GLY A 309 2.02 6.16 21.98
N ALA A 310 1.33 5.77 23.05
CA ALA A 310 0.54 6.67 23.87
C ALA A 310 1.43 7.76 24.49
N VAL A 311 0.84 8.94 24.73
CA VAL A 311 1.49 9.97 25.54
C VAL A 311 1.14 9.69 26.99
N ILE A 312 2.13 9.27 27.75
CA ILE A 312 1.99 9.04 29.19
C ILE A 312 2.66 10.19 29.93
N ARG A 313 2.18 10.50 31.14
CA ARG A 313 2.86 11.47 31.98
C ARG A 313 3.89 10.75 32.85
N ASP A 314 5.12 11.22 32.81
CA ASP A 314 6.16 10.72 33.69
C ASP A 314 6.01 11.35 35.09
N ILE A 315 5.36 10.60 35.98
CA ILE A 315 5.16 11.01 37.38
C ILE A 315 6.47 11.23 38.14
N LYS A 316 7.60 10.69 37.65
CA LYS A 316 8.93 10.88 38.27
C LYS A 316 9.65 12.09 37.73
N ASP A 317 9.35 12.50 36.50
CA ASP A 317 9.92 13.68 35.84
C ASP A 317 8.89 14.82 35.77
N ASN A 318 8.45 15.31 36.92
CA ASN A 318 7.60 16.50 37.02
C ASN A 318 6.32 16.46 36.14
N ASP A 319 5.71 15.28 35.98
CA ASP A 319 4.50 15.06 35.17
C ASP A 319 4.68 15.42 33.68
N THR A 320 5.92 15.34 33.16
CA THR A 320 6.22 15.67 31.77
C THR A 320 5.53 14.67 30.82
N PRO A 321 4.89 15.14 29.75
CA PRO A 321 4.28 14.26 28.76
C PRO A 321 5.36 13.61 27.89
N VAL A 322 5.51 12.29 28.01
CA VAL A 322 6.44 11.48 27.23
C VAL A 322 5.66 10.60 26.28
N ARG A 323 6.05 10.61 25.00
CA ARG A 323 5.45 9.72 23.98
C ARG A 323 6.22 8.41 23.92
N LEU A 324 5.51 7.31 24.10
CA LEU A 324 6.05 5.96 23.90
C LEU A 324 6.46 5.74 22.44
N PRO A 325 7.44 4.86 22.16
CA PRO A 325 7.85 4.56 20.79
C PRO A 325 6.68 4.00 19.98
N SER A 326 6.75 4.16 18.66
CA SER A 326 5.78 3.53 17.77
C SER A 326 6.05 2.03 17.68
N GLU A 327 5.00 1.23 17.72
CA GLU A 327 5.08 -0.23 17.65
C GLU A 327 4.58 -0.72 16.30
N HIS A 328 5.13 -1.84 15.84
CA HIS A 328 4.60 -2.55 14.67
C HIS A 328 3.19 -3.04 14.97
N THR A 329 2.27 -2.83 14.04
CA THR A 329 0.85 -3.15 14.29
C THR A 329 0.24 -4.02 13.19
N GLY A 330 0.83 -4.05 12.00
CA GLY A 330 0.34 -4.86 10.91
C GLY A 330 0.88 -4.46 9.54
N MET A 331 0.26 -4.99 8.50
CA MET A 331 0.61 -4.68 7.11
C MET A 331 -0.63 -4.47 6.25
N VAL A 332 -0.50 -3.57 5.28
CA VAL A 332 -1.54 -3.25 4.31
C VAL A 332 -0.99 -3.35 2.90
N MET A 333 -1.82 -3.80 1.95
CA MET A 333 -1.50 -3.82 0.53
C MET A 333 -2.40 -2.89 -0.25
N VAL A 334 -1.80 -1.98 -1.00
CA VAL A 334 -2.51 -1.09 -1.92
C VAL A 334 -3.14 -1.90 -3.04
N PHE A 335 -4.42 -1.67 -3.33
CA PHE A 335 -5.13 -2.33 -4.43
C PHE A 335 -5.80 -1.35 -5.39
N ASN A 336 -5.99 -0.10 -4.97
CA ASN A 336 -6.53 0.95 -5.83
C ASN A 336 -5.85 2.28 -5.52
N THR A 337 -5.37 2.98 -6.54
CA THR A 337 -4.52 4.17 -6.38
C THR A 337 -5.10 5.34 -7.15
N PHE A 338 -5.27 6.46 -6.45
CA PHE A 338 -5.65 7.77 -6.99
C PHE A 338 -4.47 8.75 -6.83
N ASP A 339 -4.66 10.02 -7.16
CA ASP A 339 -3.57 11.01 -7.17
C ASP A 339 -2.87 11.16 -5.82
N ASN A 340 -3.63 11.37 -4.75
CA ASN A 340 -3.12 11.63 -3.39
C ASN A 340 -3.57 10.60 -2.35
N ILE A 341 -4.41 9.65 -2.75
CA ILE A 341 -5.04 8.66 -1.88
C ILE A 341 -4.93 7.30 -2.54
N SER A 342 -4.78 6.26 -1.73
CA SER A 342 -4.99 4.89 -2.18
C SER A 342 -5.90 4.15 -1.22
N TYR A 343 -6.59 3.13 -1.73
CA TYR A 343 -7.20 2.11 -0.90
C TYR A 343 -6.24 0.95 -0.72
N ALA A 344 -6.15 0.51 0.53
CA ALA A 344 -5.31 -0.59 0.94
C ALA A 344 -6.12 -1.60 1.74
N TYR A 345 -5.83 -2.87 1.53
CA TYR A 345 -6.42 -4.01 2.21
C TYR A 345 -5.50 -4.44 3.35
N VAL A 346 -6.05 -4.67 4.54
CA VAL A 346 -5.29 -5.08 5.72
C VAL A 346 -4.95 -6.57 5.61
N LEU A 347 -3.68 -6.88 5.33
CA LEU A 347 -3.17 -8.25 5.19
C LEU A 347 -3.07 -8.96 6.53
N ASP A 348 -2.62 -8.21 7.55
CA ASP A 348 -2.43 -8.70 8.91
C ASP A 348 -2.49 -7.55 9.92
N SER A 349 -2.87 -7.85 11.15
CA SER A 349 -2.96 -6.88 12.24
C SER A 349 -2.79 -7.55 13.61
N GLU A 350 -1.78 -7.15 14.38
CA GLU A 350 -1.55 -7.59 15.76
C GLU A 350 -2.40 -6.78 16.76
N LEU A 351 -2.62 -5.48 16.48
CA LEU A 351 -3.55 -4.61 17.20
C LEU A 351 -4.50 -3.91 16.20
N PRO A 352 -5.62 -3.34 16.67
CA PRO A 352 -6.52 -2.57 15.82
C PRO A 352 -5.81 -1.36 15.20
N LEU A 353 -5.92 -1.21 13.88
CA LEU A 353 -5.35 -0.10 13.12
C LEU A 353 -6.28 1.10 13.16
N ASN A 354 -5.77 2.30 13.41
CA ASN A 354 -6.55 3.51 13.61
C ASN A 354 -6.17 4.61 12.60
N VAL A 355 -7.08 5.57 12.45
CA VAL A 355 -6.79 6.80 11.70
C VAL A 355 -5.60 7.53 12.35
N GLY A 356 -4.62 7.91 11.53
CA GLY A 356 -3.39 8.57 11.96
C GLY A 356 -2.21 7.64 12.24
N ASP A 357 -2.41 6.32 12.19
CA ASP A 357 -1.31 5.34 12.23
C ASP A 357 -0.40 5.51 11.02
N GLN A 358 0.90 5.33 11.24
CA GLN A 358 1.94 5.66 10.27
C GLN A 358 2.22 4.47 9.34
N LEU A 359 2.45 4.75 8.06
CA LEU A 359 2.77 3.77 7.03
C LEU A 359 4.19 3.99 6.54
N LEU A 360 4.98 2.92 6.52
CA LEU A 360 6.35 2.92 6.01
C LEU A 360 6.58 1.70 5.12
N PRO A 361 7.53 1.76 4.16
CA PRO A 361 7.99 0.57 3.46
C PRO A 361 8.44 -0.52 4.43
N PRO A 362 8.25 -1.81 4.09
CA PRO A 362 8.68 -2.92 4.93
C PRO A 362 10.18 -2.83 5.24
N PRO A 363 10.61 -3.08 6.49
CA PRO A 363 12.01 -2.96 6.89
C PRO A 363 12.91 -4.07 6.33
N TYR A 364 12.32 -5.14 5.78
CA TYR A 364 13.03 -6.32 5.28
C TYR A 364 12.79 -6.46 3.77
N LEU A 365 13.81 -6.83 2.98
CA LEU A 365 13.72 -7.04 1.53
C LEU A 365 14.07 -8.46 1.13
#